data_AF-A0A1G2VY58-F1
#
_entry.id   AF-A0A1G2VY58-F1
#
_cell.length_a   1.000
_cell.length_b   1.000
_cell.length_c   1.000
_cell.angle_alpha   90.00
_cell.angle_beta   90.00
_cell.angle_gamma   90.00
#
_symmetry.space_group_name_H-M   'P 1'
#
loop_
_entity.id
_entity.type
_entity.pdbx_description
1 polymer ?
#
loop_
_entity_poly.entity_id
_entity_poly.type
_entity_poly.pdbx_seq_one_letter_code
_entity_poly.pdbx_strand_id
1 'polypeptide(L)'
;MAESITTKKSYLFTRLLPTLKEHNAYFSLAAVRHAIAEAGIDLADDTLREYMSEAMKTGIVADAGRGWYSRHQQLVILDPRLVAKIIREVEQAFPLLDFCCWSTVQFNPFAQHLIAQPTILLYADGDVLDTVADTLKASGWDSWANPGIKYAEQFIQLSFSDPPKGDSRKEKTMSLP
;
A
#
# COMPACT_ATOMS: atom_id res chain seq x y z
N MET A 1 -7.56 -18.35 39.48
CA MET A 1 -7.81 -18.08 38.04
C MET A 1 -6.71 -17.26 37.34
N ALA A 2 -5.94 -16.42 38.04
CA ALA A 2 -4.88 -15.58 37.43
C ALA A 2 -3.66 -16.34 36.86
N GLU A 3 -3.31 -17.52 37.39
CA GLU A 3 -2.16 -18.32 36.92
C GLU A 3 -2.33 -18.84 35.49
N SER A 4 -3.55 -19.22 35.09
CA SER A 4 -3.83 -19.73 33.73
C SER A 4 -3.63 -18.64 32.67
N ILE A 5 -4.10 -17.42 32.94
CA ILE A 5 -4.09 -16.28 32.01
C ILE A 5 -2.66 -15.78 31.80
N THR A 6 -1.88 -15.69 32.88
CA THR A 6 -0.46 -15.29 32.84
C THR A 6 0.37 -16.30 32.03
N THR A 7 0.06 -17.60 32.16
CA THR A 7 0.71 -18.67 31.41
C THR A 7 0.41 -18.57 29.91
N LYS A 8 -0.85 -18.32 29.52
CA LYS A 8 -1.25 -18.17 28.10
C LYS A 8 -0.56 -16.97 27.44
N LYS A 9 -0.52 -15.83 28.12
CA LYS A 9 0.18 -14.62 27.64
C LYS A 9 1.68 -14.84 27.49
N SER A 10 2.31 -15.45 28.50
CA SER A 10 3.74 -15.76 28.47
C SER A 10 4.09 -16.67 27.31
N TYR A 11 3.28 -17.70 27.05
CA TYR A 11 3.47 -18.59 25.90
C TYR A 11 3.35 -17.84 24.57
N LEU A 12 2.32 -17.00 24.42
CA LEU A 12 2.13 -16.18 23.22
C LEU A 12 3.38 -15.33 22.93
N PHE A 13 3.89 -14.64 23.96
CA PHE A 13 4.98 -13.66 23.82
C PHE A 13 6.36 -14.32 23.64
N THR A 14 6.60 -15.44 24.33
CA THR A 14 7.95 -16.05 24.37
C THR A 14 8.14 -17.19 23.38
N ARG A 15 7.05 -17.79 22.87
CA ARG A 15 7.11 -18.93 21.94
C ARG A 15 6.41 -18.62 20.62
N LEU A 16 5.10 -18.36 20.66
CA LEU A 16 4.29 -18.31 19.45
C LEU A 16 4.65 -17.13 18.53
N LEU A 17 4.70 -15.90 19.06
CA LEU A 17 5.05 -14.72 18.26
C LEU A 17 6.48 -14.79 17.71
N PRO A 18 7.51 -15.20 18.48
CA PRO A 18 8.85 -15.44 17.94
C PRO A 18 8.86 -16.45 16.78
N THR A 19 8.21 -17.61 16.93
CA THR A 19 8.13 -18.61 15.86
C THR A 19 7.43 -18.07 14.61
N LEU A 20 6.33 -17.32 14.77
CA LEU A 20 5.66 -16.70 13.61
C LEU A 20 6.57 -15.72 12.85
N LYS A 21 7.40 -14.94 13.57
CA LYS A 21 8.34 -13.97 12.98
C LYS A 21 9.49 -14.62 12.22
N GLU A 22 9.91 -15.82 12.63
CA GLU A 22 10.97 -16.57 11.93
C GLU A 22 10.51 -17.00 10.54
N HIS A 23 9.26 -17.47 10.44
CA HIS A 23 8.71 -17.99 9.20
C HIS A 23 8.04 -16.92 8.32
N ASN A 24 7.53 -15.84 8.92
CA ASN A 24 6.73 -14.84 8.20
C ASN A 24 7.23 -13.42 8.50
N ALA A 25 7.50 -12.65 7.45
CA ALA A 25 7.81 -11.22 7.58
C ALA A 25 6.59 -10.41 8.06
N TYR A 26 5.39 -10.82 7.61
CA TYR A 26 4.10 -10.23 7.93
C TYR A 26 3.08 -11.33 8.24
N PHE A 27 2.20 -11.10 9.22
CA PHE A 27 1.14 -12.03 9.58
C PHE A 27 -0.07 -11.28 10.13
N SER A 28 -1.26 -11.82 9.88
CA SER A 28 -2.53 -11.22 10.29
C SER A 28 -2.95 -11.69 11.69
N LEU A 29 -3.86 -10.95 12.33
CA LEU A 29 -4.52 -11.39 13.56
C LEU A 29 -5.19 -12.76 13.41
N ALA A 30 -5.73 -13.05 12.21
CA ALA A 30 -6.32 -14.35 11.90
C ALA A 30 -5.28 -15.49 11.90
N ALA A 31 -4.07 -15.23 11.39
CA ALA A 31 -2.97 -16.19 11.43
C ALA A 31 -2.50 -16.45 12.87
N VAL A 32 -2.43 -15.41 13.70
CA VAL A 32 -2.11 -15.57 15.14
C VAL A 32 -3.17 -16.42 15.82
N ARG A 33 -4.45 -16.17 15.56
CA ARG A 33 -5.56 -16.97 16.10
C ARG A 33 -5.49 -18.43 15.67
N HIS A 34 -5.17 -18.69 14.41
CA HIS A 34 -4.97 -20.06 13.91
C HIS A 34 -3.85 -20.78 14.68
N ALA A 35 -2.69 -20.13 14.82
CA ALA A 35 -1.55 -20.69 15.55
C ALA A 35 -1.85 -20.93 17.04
N ILE A 36 -2.66 -20.07 17.67
CA ILE A 36 -3.13 -20.24 19.06
C ILE A 36 -4.03 -21.47 19.18
N ALA A 37 -4.96 -21.65 18.24
CA ALA A 37 -5.85 -22.80 18.21
C ALA A 37 -5.08 -24.12 17.96
N GLU A 38 -4.10 -24.12 17.06
CA GLU A 38 -3.21 -25.28 16.82
C GLU A 38 -2.37 -25.64 18.05
N ALA A 39 -2.01 -24.65 18.87
CA ALA A 39 -1.33 -24.86 20.14
C ALA A 39 -2.27 -25.34 21.27
N GLY A 40 -3.57 -25.54 21.00
CA GLY A 40 -4.56 -25.97 21.99
C GLY A 40 -4.88 -24.90 23.04
N ILE A 41 -4.61 -23.63 22.75
CA ILE A 41 -4.85 -22.52 23.66
C ILE A 41 -6.19 -21.89 23.32
N ASP A 42 -7.12 -21.94 24.27
CA ASP A 42 -8.37 -21.20 24.16
C ASP A 42 -8.19 -19.75 24.65
N LEU A 43 -8.48 -18.78 23.80
CA LEU A 43 -8.34 -17.35 24.09
C LEU A 43 -9.48 -16.58 23.42
N ALA A 44 -10.16 -15.72 24.19
CA ALA A 44 -11.17 -14.82 23.65
C ALA A 44 -10.55 -13.76 22.72
N ASP A 45 -11.31 -13.35 21.70
CA ASP A 45 -10.85 -12.38 20.70
C ASP A 45 -10.43 -11.04 21.32
N ASP A 46 -11.16 -10.54 22.32
CA ASP A 46 -10.83 -9.27 22.98
C ASP A 46 -9.53 -9.37 23.79
N THR A 47 -9.31 -10.49 24.48
CA THR A 47 -8.04 -10.77 25.16
C THR A 47 -6.89 -10.88 24.17
N LEU A 48 -7.10 -11.47 22.99
CA LEU A 48 -6.08 -11.51 21.95
C LEU A 48 -5.68 -10.11 21.50
N ARG A 49 -6.66 -9.24 21.25
CA ARG A 49 -6.41 -7.86 20.84
C ARG A 49 -5.64 -7.08 21.89
N GLU A 50 -5.99 -7.22 23.17
CA GLU A 50 -5.24 -6.62 24.28
C GLU A 50 -3.79 -7.11 24.30
N TYR A 51 -3.57 -8.42 24.18
CA TYR A 51 -2.24 -9.00 24.16
C TYR A 51 -1.43 -8.55 22.96
N MET A 52 -2.03 -8.45 21.78
CA MET A 52 -1.35 -7.93 20.59
C MET A 52 -1.02 -6.44 20.75
N SER A 53 -1.90 -5.65 21.36
CA SER A 53 -1.61 -4.24 21.70
C SER A 53 -0.39 -4.12 22.61
N GLU A 54 -0.30 -4.98 23.61
CA GLU A 54 0.85 -5.01 24.52
C GLU A 54 2.12 -5.56 23.84
N ALA A 55 2.00 -6.58 22.99
CA ALA A 55 3.11 -7.10 22.21
C ALA A 55 3.73 -6.02 21.29
N MET A 56 2.90 -5.11 20.76
CA MET A 56 3.37 -3.94 20.01
C MET A 56 4.07 -2.93 20.92
N LYS A 57 3.48 -2.57 22.07
CA LYS A 57 4.07 -1.63 23.03
C LYS A 57 5.42 -2.11 23.56
N THR A 58 5.60 -3.42 23.71
CA THR A 58 6.83 -4.06 24.17
C THR A 58 7.83 -4.34 23.04
N GLY A 59 7.48 -4.06 21.79
CA GLY A 59 8.34 -4.23 20.63
C GLY A 59 8.51 -5.69 20.17
N ILE A 60 7.73 -6.64 20.69
CA ILE A 60 7.79 -8.05 20.26
C ILE A 60 7.38 -8.15 18.79
N VAL A 61 6.34 -7.43 18.39
CA VAL A 61 5.87 -7.30 17.01
C VAL A 61 5.71 -5.84 16.65
N ALA A 62 5.78 -5.51 15.36
CA ALA A 62 5.50 -4.18 14.86
C ALA A 62 4.11 -4.14 14.21
N ASP A 63 3.45 -2.98 14.30
CA ASP A 63 2.20 -2.74 13.57
C ASP A 63 2.49 -2.66 12.06
N ALA A 64 1.69 -3.37 11.27
CA ALA A 64 1.70 -3.31 9.81
C ALA A 64 0.36 -2.82 9.23
N GLY A 65 -0.52 -2.30 10.08
CA GLY A 65 -1.82 -1.73 9.73
C GLY A 65 -2.94 -2.77 9.61
N ARG A 66 -4.18 -2.34 9.87
CA ARG A 66 -5.43 -3.13 9.65
C ARG A 66 -5.39 -4.56 10.21
N GLY A 67 -4.86 -4.73 11.43
CA GLY A 67 -4.78 -6.04 12.07
C GLY A 67 -3.69 -6.95 11.50
N TRP A 68 -2.71 -6.38 10.80
CA TRP A 68 -1.47 -7.03 10.42
C TRP A 68 -0.32 -6.63 11.35
N TYR A 69 0.59 -7.57 11.51
CA TYR A 69 1.79 -7.42 12.33
C TYR A 69 3.00 -7.83 11.51
N SER A 70 4.17 -7.29 11.85
CA SER A 70 5.41 -7.62 11.17
C SER A 70 6.55 -7.87 12.16
N ARG A 71 7.58 -8.54 11.67
CA ARG A 71 8.87 -8.63 12.38
C ARG A 71 9.73 -7.38 12.22
N HIS A 72 9.37 -6.49 11.30
CA HIS A 72 10.16 -5.32 10.93
C HIS A 72 9.77 -4.14 11.80
N GLN A 73 10.56 -3.87 12.85
CA GLN A 73 10.34 -2.73 13.74
C GLN A 73 10.60 -1.38 13.05
N GLN A 74 11.46 -1.37 12.04
CA GLN A 74 11.80 -0.15 11.33
C GLN A 74 10.77 0.12 10.24
N LEU A 75 10.04 1.22 10.40
CA LEU A 75 9.12 1.71 9.40
C LEU A 75 9.89 2.18 8.16
N VAL A 76 9.35 1.88 6.99
CA VAL A 76 9.81 2.49 5.75
C VAL A 76 9.18 3.88 5.68
N ILE A 77 10.01 4.91 5.88
CA ILE A 77 9.58 6.30 5.75
C ILE A 77 9.72 6.69 4.28
N LEU A 78 8.59 6.88 3.62
CA LEU A 78 8.54 7.37 2.24
C LEU A 78 8.70 8.89 2.24
N ASP A 79 9.42 9.45 1.27
CA ASP A 79 9.64 10.90 1.17
C ASP A 79 8.33 11.63 0.81
N PRO A 80 7.71 12.38 1.74
CA PRO A 80 6.43 13.01 1.49
C PRO A 80 6.51 14.16 0.47
N ARG A 81 7.71 14.68 0.18
CA ARG A 81 7.89 15.81 -0.75
C ARG A 81 7.43 15.46 -2.16
N LEU A 82 7.55 14.20 -2.56
CA LEU A 82 7.13 13.72 -3.88
C LEU A 82 5.61 13.74 -4.09
N VAL A 83 4.84 13.73 -3.00
CA VAL A 83 3.37 13.76 -3.02
C VAL A 83 2.79 15.02 -2.35
N ALA A 84 3.64 15.97 -1.94
CA ALA A 84 3.21 17.15 -1.21
C ALA A 84 2.20 18.03 -1.99
N LYS A 85 2.32 18.09 -3.32
CA LYS A 85 1.39 18.85 -4.16
C LYS A 85 -0.02 18.27 -4.10
N ILE A 86 -0.17 16.97 -4.34
CA ILE A 86 -1.48 16.32 -4.32
C ILE A 86 -2.08 16.28 -2.91
N ILE A 87 -1.24 16.09 -1.87
CA ILE A 87 -1.70 16.17 -0.47
C ILE A 87 -2.38 17.52 -0.21
N ARG A 88 -1.73 18.63 -0.57
CA ARG A 88 -2.29 19.97 -0.37
C ARG A 88 -3.59 20.19 -1.12
N GLU A 89 -3.68 19.73 -2.36
CA GLU A 89 -4.91 19.88 -3.16
C GLU A 89 -6.06 19.08 -2.57
N VAL A 90 -5.80 17.86 -2.09
CA VAL A 90 -6.81 17.01 -1.44
C VAL A 90 -7.22 17.58 -0.09
N GLU A 91 -6.28 18.02 0.75
CA GLU A 91 -6.57 18.66 2.03
C GLU A 91 -7.36 19.97 1.86
N GLN A 92 -7.08 20.75 0.80
CA GLN A 92 -7.80 21.98 0.51
C GLN A 92 -9.25 21.71 0.06
N ALA A 93 -9.47 20.68 -0.75
CA ALA A 93 -10.79 20.31 -1.24
C ALA A 93 -11.61 19.51 -0.21
N PHE A 94 -10.94 18.69 0.61
CA PHE A 94 -11.55 17.76 1.56
C PHE A 94 -10.85 17.82 2.93
N PRO A 95 -11.03 18.91 3.71
CA PRO A 95 -10.28 19.10 4.97
C PRO A 95 -10.54 18.06 6.05
N LEU A 96 -11.66 17.32 5.95
CA LEU A 96 -12.07 16.30 6.91
C LEU A 96 -11.83 14.87 6.41
N LEU A 97 -11.25 14.71 5.21
CA LEU A 97 -11.03 13.39 4.65
C LEU A 97 -9.75 12.78 5.22
N ASP A 98 -9.88 11.61 5.83
CA ASP A 98 -8.74 10.76 6.14
C ASP A 98 -8.28 10.04 4.87
N PHE A 99 -7.01 10.23 4.49
CA PHE A 99 -6.44 9.59 3.32
C PHE A 99 -4.96 9.24 3.52
N CYS A 100 -4.48 8.31 2.70
CA CYS A 100 -3.07 7.97 2.57
C CYS A 100 -2.64 8.18 1.12
N CYS A 101 -1.48 8.78 0.90
CA CYS A 101 -0.97 9.07 -0.43
C CYS A 101 0.50 8.70 -0.55
N TRP A 102 0.86 8.03 -1.64
CA TRP A 102 2.24 7.66 -1.95
C TRP A 102 2.47 7.60 -3.46
N SER A 103 3.73 7.57 -3.88
CA SER A 103 4.14 7.52 -5.28
C SER A 103 5.07 6.34 -5.51
N THR A 104 4.96 5.69 -6.66
CA THR A 104 5.86 4.60 -7.04
C THR A 104 7.33 5.03 -7.09
N VAL A 105 7.63 6.30 -7.38
CA VAL A 105 9.00 6.84 -7.36
C VAL A 105 9.68 6.69 -6.00
N GLN A 106 8.92 6.69 -4.91
CA GLN A 106 9.45 6.48 -3.56
C GLN A 106 10.10 5.09 -3.41
N PHE A 107 9.78 4.14 -4.29
CA PHE A 107 10.37 2.79 -4.30
C PHE A 107 11.61 2.67 -5.18
N ASN A 108 11.99 3.69 -5.96
CA ASN A 108 13.16 3.64 -6.83
C ASN A 108 14.46 3.21 -6.12
N PRO A 109 14.75 3.60 -4.85
CA PRO A 109 15.93 3.12 -4.14
C PRO A 109 15.99 1.60 -3.94
N PHE A 110 14.85 0.91 -4.05
CA PHE A 110 14.72 -0.53 -3.88
C PHE A 110 14.52 -1.28 -5.20
N ALA A 111 14.36 -0.56 -6.32
CA ALA A 111 14.10 -1.15 -7.62
C ALA A 111 15.41 -1.41 -8.39
N GLN A 112 15.50 -2.55 -9.08
CA GLN A 112 16.64 -2.84 -9.97
C GLN A 112 16.69 -1.88 -11.17
N HIS A 113 15.51 -1.38 -11.58
CA HIS A 113 15.35 -0.40 -12.65
C HIS A 113 14.46 0.75 -12.19
N LEU A 114 14.69 1.93 -12.75
CA LEU A 114 13.84 3.09 -12.48
C LEU A 114 12.44 2.86 -13.05
N ILE A 115 11.43 3.27 -12.28
CA ILE A 115 10.03 3.21 -12.73
C ILE A 115 9.81 4.29 -13.78
N ALA A 116 9.60 3.87 -15.03
CA ALA A 116 9.46 4.76 -16.18
C ALA A 116 8.20 5.63 -16.14
N GLN A 117 7.13 5.12 -15.52
CA GLN A 117 5.87 5.84 -15.35
C GLN A 117 5.53 5.95 -13.86
N PRO A 118 5.96 7.03 -13.19
CA PRO A 118 5.55 7.36 -11.84
C PRO A 118 4.03 7.42 -11.71
N THR A 119 3.47 6.68 -10.77
CA THR A 119 2.04 6.71 -10.44
C THR A 119 1.90 7.13 -9.00
N ILE A 120 0.93 8.01 -8.73
CA ILE A 120 0.52 8.37 -7.38
C ILE A 120 -0.70 7.53 -7.02
N LEU A 121 -0.65 6.90 -5.86
CA LEU A 121 -1.71 6.10 -5.29
C LEU A 121 -2.26 6.83 -4.08
N LEU A 122 -3.55 7.15 -4.16
CA LEU A 122 -4.31 7.76 -3.08
C LEU A 122 -5.34 6.75 -2.59
N TYR A 123 -5.32 6.50 -1.29
CA TYR A 123 -6.27 5.65 -0.60
C TYR A 123 -7.13 6.51 0.32
N ALA A 124 -8.45 6.34 0.23
CA ALA A 124 -9.46 6.98 1.07
C ALA A 124 -10.66 6.04 1.21
N ASP A 125 -11.69 6.47 1.95
CA ASP A 125 -12.93 5.71 2.05
C ASP A 125 -13.62 5.54 0.68
N GLY A 126 -14.22 4.37 0.46
CA GLY A 126 -14.63 3.92 -0.87
C GLY A 126 -15.74 4.78 -1.51
N ASP A 127 -16.60 5.37 -0.68
CA ASP A 127 -17.72 6.22 -1.09
C ASP A 127 -17.29 7.63 -1.55
N VAL A 128 -16.08 8.07 -1.21
CA VAL A 128 -15.56 9.39 -1.62
C VAL A 128 -14.63 9.34 -2.82
N LEU A 129 -14.17 8.15 -3.23
CA LEU A 129 -13.11 8.01 -4.26
C LEU A 129 -13.49 8.64 -5.60
N ASP A 130 -14.74 8.49 -6.06
CA ASP A 130 -15.21 9.10 -7.30
C ASP A 130 -15.15 10.63 -7.22
N THR A 131 -15.59 11.20 -6.10
CA THR A 131 -15.59 12.65 -5.88
C THR A 131 -14.18 13.22 -5.81
N VAL A 132 -13.27 12.51 -5.11
CA VAL A 132 -11.84 12.89 -5.04
C VAL A 132 -11.21 12.83 -6.43
N ALA A 133 -11.46 11.76 -7.19
CA ALA A 133 -10.91 11.60 -8.53
C ALA A 133 -11.37 12.72 -9.46
N ASP A 134 -12.67 13.03 -9.50
CA ASP A 134 -13.22 14.08 -10.36
C ASP A 134 -12.74 15.49 -9.96
N THR A 135 -12.59 15.75 -8.66
CA THR A 135 -12.01 17.01 -8.17
C THR A 135 -10.56 17.17 -8.61
N LEU A 136 -9.76 16.10 -8.54
CA LEU A 136 -8.39 16.09 -9.03
C LEU A 136 -8.31 16.28 -10.55
N LYS A 137 -9.23 15.68 -11.32
CA LYS A 137 -9.32 15.92 -12.78
C LYS A 137 -9.61 17.38 -13.08
N ALA A 138 -10.53 18.00 -12.35
CA ALA A 138 -10.85 19.42 -12.50
C ALA A 138 -9.64 20.33 -12.21
N SER A 139 -8.75 19.89 -11.32
CA SER A 139 -7.46 20.55 -11.03
C SER A 139 -6.34 20.21 -12.03
N GLY A 140 -6.63 19.41 -13.07
CA GLY A 140 -5.71 19.07 -14.15
C GLY A 140 -4.86 17.81 -13.93
N TRP A 141 -5.20 16.98 -12.95
CA TRP A 141 -4.57 15.67 -12.77
C TRP A 141 -5.19 14.61 -13.68
N ASP A 142 -4.36 13.65 -14.09
CA ASP A 142 -4.81 12.42 -14.74
C ASP A 142 -5.14 11.39 -13.64
N SER A 143 -6.36 11.45 -13.10
CA SER A 143 -6.81 10.67 -11.94
C SER A 143 -7.98 9.73 -12.28
N TRP A 144 -8.03 8.60 -11.60
CA TRP A 144 -9.11 7.60 -11.76
C TRP A 144 -9.50 7.02 -10.41
N ALA A 145 -10.81 6.89 -10.18
CA ALA A 145 -11.33 6.17 -9.04
C ALA A 145 -11.34 4.66 -9.35
N ASN A 146 -10.56 3.90 -8.59
CA ASN A 146 -10.49 2.44 -8.63
C ASN A 146 -10.55 1.83 -10.07
N PRO A 147 -9.59 2.16 -10.95
CA PRO A 147 -9.61 1.69 -12.33
C PRO A 147 -9.50 0.16 -12.36
N GLY A 148 -10.57 -0.50 -12.83
CA GLY A 148 -10.59 -1.96 -13.00
C GLY A 148 -9.75 -2.44 -14.18
N ILE A 149 -9.59 -3.76 -14.30
CA ILE A 149 -8.77 -4.43 -15.33
C ILE A 149 -9.06 -3.93 -16.75
N LYS A 150 -10.35 -3.72 -17.09
CA LYS A 150 -10.77 -3.26 -18.42
C LYS A 150 -10.20 -1.88 -18.79
N TYR A 151 -9.99 -1.00 -17.81
CA TYR A 151 -9.40 0.31 -18.05
C TYR A 151 -7.88 0.19 -18.23
N ALA A 152 -7.22 -0.64 -17.41
CA ALA A 152 -5.79 -0.89 -17.52
C ALA A 152 -5.40 -1.46 -18.90
N GLU A 153 -6.21 -2.36 -19.45
CA GLU A 153 -5.99 -2.97 -20.77
C GLU A 153 -5.94 -1.94 -21.92
N GLN A 154 -6.70 -0.84 -21.82
CA GLN A 154 -6.70 0.22 -22.83
C GLN A 154 -5.35 0.95 -22.88
N PHE A 155 -4.72 1.19 -21.73
CA PHE A 155 -3.41 1.84 -21.64
C PHE A 155 -2.27 0.92 -22.09
N ILE A 156 -2.38 -0.38 -21.84
CA ILE A 156 -1.43 -1.38 -22.34
C ILE A 156 -1.50 -1.46 -23.86
N GLN A 157 -2.69 -1.47 -24.47
CA GLN A 157 -2.81 -1.52 -25.93
C GLN A 157 -2.31 -0.25 -26.64
N LEU A 158 -2.51 0.93 -26.05
CA LEU A 158 -1.99 2.18 -26.60
C LEU A 158 -0.45 2.26 -26.58
N SER A 159 0.21 1.65 -25.59
CA SER A 159 1.68 1.67 -25.46
C SER A 159 2.41 0.68 -26.39
N PHE A 160 1.67 -0.23 -27.05
CA PHE A 160 2.18 -1.16 -28.07
C PHE A 160 1.64 -0.88 -29.48
N SER A 161 0.86 0.19 -29.67
CA SER A 161 0.42 0.61 -30.99
C SER A 161 1.52 1.43 -31.66
N ASP A 162 2.09 0.89 -32.76
CA ASP A 162 3.23 1.41 -33.52
C ASP A 162 3.25 2.94 -33.73
N PRO A 163 4.44 3.58 -33.85
CA PRO A 163 4.52 5.00 -34.20
C PRO A 163 3.81 5.27 -35.54
N PRO A 164 3.24 6.47 -35.74
CA PRO A 164 2.55 6.79 -36.98
C PRO A 164 3.50 6.60 -38.16
N LYS A 165 3.09 5.77 -39.13
CA LYS A 165 3.81 5.58 -40.40
C LYS A 165 4.17 6.95 -40.97
N GLY A 166 5.46 7.18 -41.15
CA GLY A 166 6.01 8.42 -41.69
C GLY A 166 5.28 8.87 -42.95
N ASP A 167 4.91 10.14 -42.98
CA ASP A 167 4.40 10.83 -44.16
C ASP A 167 5.49 10.77 -45.25
N SER A 168 5.26 9.91 -46.24
CA SER A 168 6.10 9.80 -47.43
C SER A 168 5.75 10.95 -48.38
N ARG A 169 6.10 12.18 -48.00
CA ARG A 169 6.18 13.29 -48.95
C ARG A 169 7.45 13.20 -49.77
N LYS A 170 7.29 12.52 -50.90
CA LYS A 170 7.96 12.68 -52.19
C LYS A 170 9.08 13.73 -52.19
N GLU A 171 10.32 13.26 -52.23
CA GLU A 171 11.44 14.02 -52.82
C GLU A 171 11.04 14.42 -54.24
N LYS A 172 10.74 15.70 -54.42
CA LYS A 172 10.63 16.29 -55.76
C LYS A 172 12.01 16.79 -56.10
N THR A 173 12.71 16.01 -56.94
CA THR A 173 13.86 16.44 -57.71
C THR A 173 13.56 17.79 -58.36
N MET A 174 14.37 18.80 -58.05
CA MET A 174 14.41 20.05 -58.79
C MET A 174 15.85 20.26 -59.24
N SER A 175 16.09 20.01 -60.51
CA SER A 175 17.33 20.33 -61.21
C SER A 175 17.38 21.82 -61.54
N LEU A 176 18.52 22.44 -61.17
CA LEU A 176 19.27 23.49 -61.90
C LEU A 176 18.62 24.90 -62.00
N PRO A 177 19.41 25.99 -62.17
CA PRO A 177 20.68 26.14 -62.90
C PRO A 177 21.98 26.16 -62.07
#